data_AF-A0A945V6Z3-F1
#
_entry.id   AF-A0A945V6Z3-F1
#
_cell.length_a   1.000
_cell.length_b   1.000
_cell.length_c   1.000
_cell.angle_alpha   90.00
_cell.angle_beta   90.00
_cell.angle_gamma   90.00
#
_symmetry.space_group_name_H-M   'P 1'
#
loop_
_entity.id
_entity.type
_entity.pdbx_description
1 polymer ?
#
loop_
_entity_poly.entity_id
_entity_poly.type
_entity_poly.pdbx_seq_one_letter_code
_entity_poly.pdbx_strand_id
1 'polypeptide(L)' 'MDFNTLIFGGLAVISLAVFLFIGRFRAFKSQRERDDRIDWSKRQFSLWRIALYSLGVVLMMVLVTQMM' A
#
# COMPACT_ATOMS: atom_id res chain seq x y z
N MET A 1 7.07 20.14 35.02
CA MET A 1 6.07 20.24 33.94
C MET A 1 5.06 21.26 34.39
N ASP A 2 4.92 22.33 33.63
CA ASP A 2 4.13 23.47 34.07
C ASP A 2 2.66 23.21 33.77
N PHE A 3 1.77 23.93 34.45
CA PHE A 3 0.32 23.79 34.25
C PHE A 3 -0.07 23.97 32.78
N ASN A 4 0.60 24.90 32.08
CA ASN A 4 0.45 25.12 30.65
C ASN A 4 0.82 23.88 29.82
N THR A 5 1.92 23.21 30.16
CA THR A 5 2.37 21.99 29.47
C THR A 5 1.36 20.86 29.60
N LEU A 6 0.73 20.71 30.77
CA LEU A 6 -0.33 19.72 30.99
C LEU A 6 -1.60 20.05 30.20
N ILE A 7 -2.01 21.31 30.16
CA ILE A 7 -3.18 21.75 29.38
C ILE A 7 -2.95 21.52 27.89
N PHE A 8 -1.86 22.02 27.32
CA PHE A 8 -1.61 21.90 25.88
C PHE A 8 -1.32 20.45 25.46
N GLY A 9 -0.62 19.68 26.29
CA GLY A 9 -0.43 18.25 26.07
C GLY A 9 -1.75 17.47 26.11
N GLY A 10 -2.63 17.78 27.08
CA GLY A 10 -3.96 17.20 27.17
C GLY A 10 -4.83 17.52 25.95
N LEU A 11 -4.82 18.78 25.50
CA LEU A 11 -5.53 19.20 24.28
C LEU A 11 -5.04 18.46 23.03
N ALA A 12 -3.73 18.23 22.90
CA ALA A 12 -3.17 17.47 21.79
C ALA A 12 -3.62 16.01 21.79
N VAL A 13 -3.61 15.36 22.95
CA VAL A 13 -4.08 13.97 23.10
C VAL A 13 -5.58 13.87 22.82
N ILE A 14 -6.39 14.80 23.33
CA ILE A 14 -7.83 14.84 23.07
C ILE A 14 -8.11 15.09 21.59
N SER A 15 -7.40 16.02 20.95
CA SER A 15 -7.53 16.29 19.51
C SER A 15 -7.21 15.05 18.68
N LEU A 16 -6.13 14.35 19.00
CA LEU A 16 -5.75 13.11 18.33
C LEU A 16 -6.80 12.02 18.54
N ALA A 17 -7.34 11.89 19.75
CA ALA A 17 -8.40 10.92 20.04
C ALA A 17 -9.67 11.23 19.24
N VAL A 18 -10.11 12.49 19.19
CA VAL A 18 -11.27 12.90 18.38
C VAL A 18 -11.02 12.61 16.90
N PHE A 19 -9.85 12.95 16.38
CA PHE A 19 -9.49 12.72 14.98
C PHE A 19 -9.50 11.23 14.61
N LEU A 20 -8.92 10.37 15.45
CA LEU A 20 -8.80 8.93 15.16
C LEU A 20 -10.11 8.16 15.39
N PHE A 21 -10.94 8.56 16.37
CA PHE A 21 -12.09 7.76 16.81
C PHE A 21 -13.45 8.35 16.45
N ILE A 22 -13.61 9.67 16.47
CA ILE A 22 -14.90 10.33 16.18
C ILE A 22 -15.02 10.68 14.70
N GLY A 23 -13.89 10.78 13.99
CA GLY A 23 -13.83 11.04 12.55
C GLY A 23 -13.44 9.82 11.74
N ARG A 24 -14.26 8.76 11.69
CA ARG A 24 -14.22 7.92 10.48
C ARG A 24 -14.86 8.74 9.35
N PHE A 25 -14.09 9.64 8.76
CA PHE A 25 -14.30 10.12 7.39
C PHE A 25 -14.08 8.92 6.46
N ARG A 26 -14.95 7.93 6.59
CA ARG A 26 -15.01 6.79 5.71
C ARG A 26 -15.39 7.40 4.37
N ALA A 27 -14.50 7.23 3.39
CA ALA A 27 -14.78 7.61 2.02
C ALA A 27 -16.19 7.15 1.65
N PHE A 28 -16.90 7.99 0.90
CA PHE A 28 -18.32 7.76 0.61
C PHE A 28 -18.52 6.35 0.04
N LYS A 29 -19.69 5.75 0.24
CA LYS A 29 -19.95 4.38 -0.21
C LYS A 29 -19.57 4.18 -1.68
N SER A 30 -19.86 5.17 -2.53
CA SER A 30 -19.49 5.20 -3.96
C SER A 30 -17.99 5.16 -4.24
N GLN A 31 -17.14 5.67 -3.35
CA GLN A 31 -15.68 5.64 -3.51
C GLN A 31 -15.08 4.32 -3.01
N ARG A 32 -15.72 3.70 -2.01
CA ARG A 32 -15.25 2.46 -1.37
C ARG A 32 -15.73 1.19 -2.07
N GLU A 33 -16.95 1.21 -2.59
CA GLU A 33 -17.60 0.09 -3.28
C GLU A 33 -17.68 0.40 -4.78
N ARG A 34 -16.53 0.75 -5.37
CA ARG A 34 -16.43 0.90 -6.83
C ARG A 34 -16.40 -0.48 -7.48
N ASP A 35 -17.12 -0.62 -8.59
CA ASP A 35 -17.19 -1.88 -9.35
C ASP A 35 -15.84 -2.25 -9.98
N ASP A 36 -15.02 -1.25 -10.32
CA ASP A 36 -13.66 -1.41 -10.88
C ASP A 36 -12.57 -1.60 -9.81
N ARG A 37 -12.95 -1.99 -8.59
CA ARG A 37 -11.99 -2.16 -7.49
C ARG A 37 -10.98 -3.26 -7.80
N ILE A 38 -9.70 -2.95 -7.57
CA ILE A 38 -8.62 -3.95 -7.58
C ILE A 38 -8.95 -5.05 -6.56
N ASP A 39 -9.14 -6.27 -7.05
CA ASP A 39 -9.35 -7.45 -6.24
C ASP A 39 -7.99 -7.99 -5.76
N TRP A 40 -7.58 -7.57 -4.57
CA TRP A 40 -6.36 -8.01 -3.91
C TRP A 40 -6.40 -9.49 -3.47
N SER A 41 -7.58 -10.14 -3.46
CA SER A 41 -7.69 -11.57 -3.19
C SER A 41 -7.31 -12.42 -4.40
N LYS A 42 -7.39 -11.84 -5.60
CA LYS A 42 -7.03 -12.50 -6.85
C LYS A 42 -5.65 -12.06 -7.30
N ARG A 43 -4.75 -13.03 -7.43
CA ARG A 43 -3.42 -12.79 -8.01
C ARG A 43 -3.57 -12.50 -9.50
N GLN A 44 -3.35 -11.23 -9.88
CA GLN A 44 -3.43 -10.76 -11.27
C GLN A 44 -2.26 -11.23 -12.15
N PHE A 45 -1.20 -11.79 -11.55
CA PHE A 45 0.00 -12.24 -12.24
C PHE A 45 0.27 -13.74 -12.06
N SER A 46 0.74 -14.39 -13.11
CA SER A 46 1.19 -15.77 -13.05
C SER A 46 2.68 -15.82 -12.73
N LEU A 47 3.02 -16.33 -11.54
CA LEU A 47 4.42 -16.54 -11.13
C LEU A 47 5.17 -17.44 -12.13
N TRP A 48 4.49 -18.43 -12.71
CA TRP A 48 5.06 -19.30 -13.75
C TRP A 48 5.40 -18.55 -15.03
N ARG A 49 4.54 -17.62 -15.47
CA ARG A 49 4.83 -16.80 -16.65
C ARG A 49 6.02 -15.88 -16.37
N ILE A 50 6.08 -15.27 -15.18
CA ILE A 50 7.20 -14.43 -14.76
C ILE A 50 8.50 -15.25 -14.77
N ALA A 51 8.49 -16.46 -14.20
CA ALA A 51 9.65 -17.35 -14.17
C ALA A 51 10.10 -17.77 -15.58
N LEU A 52 9.17 -18.06 -16.48
CA LEU A 52 9.50 -18.40 -17.88
C LEU A 52 10.12 -17.23 -18.61
N TYR A 53 9.57 -16.01 -18.46
CA TYR A 53 10.12 -14.82 -19.09
C TYR A 53 11.50 -14.46 -18.52
N SER A 54 11.69 -14.55 -17.20
CA SER A 54 13.00 -14.29 -16.59
C SER A 54 14.04 -15.30 -17.06
N LEU A 55 13.69 -16.59 -17.14
CA LEU A 55 14.56 -17.63 -17.68
C LEU A 55 14.96 -17.33 -19.14
N GLY A 56 14.00 -16.97 -19.99
CA GLY A 56 14.27 -16.64 -21.39
C GLY A 56 15.20 -15.44 -21.55
N VAL A 57 15.02 -14.40 -20.73
CA VAL A 57 15.91 -13.22 -20.72
C VAL A 57 17.34 -13.61 -20.32
N VAL A 58 17.50 -14.41 -19.27
CA VAL A 58 18.83 -14.88 -18.82
C VAL A 58 19.50 -15.73 -19.90
N LEU A 59 18.78 -16.65 -20.53
CA LEU A 59 19.31 -17.47 -21.62
C LEU A 59 19.77 -16.60 -22.80
N MET A 60 18.98 -15.59 -23.16
CA MET A 60 19.34 -14.67 -24.24
C MET A 60 20.61 -13.89 -23.90
N MET A 61 20.76 -13.39 -22.66
CA MET A 61 22.00 -12.74 -22.21
C MET A 61 23.20 -13.68 -22.33
N VAL A 62 23.08 -14.93 -21.88
CA VAL A 62 24.15 -15.92 -21.97
C VAL A 62 24.55 -16.15 -23.43
N LEU A 63 23.59 -16.36 -24.32
CA LEU A 63 23.87 -16.56 -25.75
C LEU A 63 24.62 -15.38 -26.36
N VAL A 64 24.20 -14.15 -26.07
CA VAL A 64 24.89 -12.94 -26.53
C VAL A 64 26.33 -12.91 -26.03
N THR A 65 26.58 -13.22 -24.76
CA THR A 65 27.95 -13.25 -24.21
C THR A 65 28.84 -14.37 -24.76
N GLN A 66 28.27 -15.46 -25.27
CA GLN A 66 29.04 -16.55 -25.88
C GLN A 66 29.35 -16.29 -27.35
N MET A 67 28.59 -15.40 -28.02
CA MET A 67 28.76 -15.05 -29.42
C MET A 67 29.64 -13.81 -29.65
N MET A 68 29.90 -13.02 -28.61
CA MET A 68 30.79 -11.84 -28.61
C MET A 68 32.18 -12.21 -28.11
#